data_AF-A0A1E1W0H0-F1
#
_entry.id   AF-A0A1E1W0H0-F1
#
_cell.length_a   1.000
_cell.length_b   1.000
_cell.length_c   1.000
_cell.angle_alpha   90.00
_cell.angle_beta   90.00
_cell.angle_gamma   90.00
#
_symmetry.space_group_name_H-M   'P 1'
#
loop_
_entity.id
_entity.type
_entity.pdbx_description
1 polymer ?
#
loop_
_entity_poly.entity_id
_entity_poly.type
_entity_poly.pdbx_seq_one_letter_code
_entity_poly.pdbx_strand_id
1 'polypeptide(L)'
;RWPGTTLNLLKFPINRPSGWKIQQRTRRLKSEARILKVEQEIRNAQLRGRPHPEAPALIGHIGRTFSDAQGHRDAFGGKKEKQNLMVLDEKHELFAQSNWLYDTPGVIHPDQILSLLSTEELLATIPKQVIRPQTYFLHKGYTLFIGGLARIDHIDCSYPCRFTIFCSENLPITVTKTEDADEVYDKFLGTELFAVPMGGPERLKNWPGLKKKEDIMEFPGEGPKWCCGDIVLSSVAWVSVTAKKGSL
;
A
#
# COMPACT_ATOMS: atom_id res chain seq x y z
N ARG A 1 -8.93 -16.94 -1.10
CA ARG A 1 -8.67 -16.86 0.36
C ARG A 1 -7.54 -15.86 0.55
N TRP A 2 -7.75 -14.79 1.32
CA TRP A 2 -6.75 -13.75 1.56
C TRP A 2 -5.55 -14.35 2.33
N PRO A 3 -4.32 -14.28 1.82
CA PRO A 3 -3.17 -14.97 2.41
C PRO A 3 -2.55 -14.25 3.62
N GLY A 4 -3.13 -13.13 4.09
CA GLY A 4 -2.40 -12.14 4.89
C GLY A 4 -2.75 -12.00 6.37
N THR A 5 -3.77 -12.66 6.91
CA THR A 5 -4.17 -12.45 8.31
C THR A 5 -3.85 -13.64 9.20
N THR A 6 -3.17 -13.34 10.31
CA THR A 6 -2.91 -14.29 11.40
C THR A 6 -4.25 -14.77 11.96
N LEU A 7 -4.57 -16.05 11.74
CA LEU A 7 -5.79 -16.66 12.29
C LEU A 7 -5.73 -16.82 13.81
N ASN A 8 -4.51 -16.80 14.37
CA ASN A 8 -4.25 -16.93 15.79
C ASN A 8 -3.72 -15.61 16.35
N LEU A 9 -4.16 -15.28 17.57
CA LEU A 9 -3.67 -14.12 18.32
C LEU A 9 -2.19 -14.37 18.67
N LEU A 10 -1.29 -13.58 18.10
CA LEU A 10 0.14 -13.63 18.44
C LEU A 10 0.39 -12.67 19.60
N LYS A 11 1.31 -13.02 20.49
CA LYS A 11 1.70 -12.13 21.59
C LYS A 11 3.21 -12.12 21.75
N PHE A 12 3.76 -10.94 21.99
CA PHE A 12 5.20 -10.72 22.10
C PHE A 12 5.53 -9.83 23.30
N PRO A 13 6.52 -10.20 24.12
CA PRO A 13 6.96 -9.36 25.24
C PRO A 13 7.79 -8.18 24.72
N ILE A 14 7.38 -6.98 25.08
CA ILE A 14 8.18 -5.74 25.01
C ILE A 14 8.95 -5.62 26.32
N ASN A 15 10.19 -6.10 26.30
CA ASN A 15 11.05 -6.08 27.48
C ASN A 15 11.47 -4.64 27.84
N ARG A 16 11.58 -4.35 29.14
CA ARG A 16 12.13 -3.09 29.66
C ARG A 16 13.66 -3.23 29.80
N PRO A 17 14.46 -2.70 28.86
CA PRO A 17 15.91 -2.84 28.95
C PRO A 17 16.45 -2.10 30.17
N SER A 18 17.37 -2.72 30.90
CA SER A 18 18.13 -2.07 31.96
C SER A 18 18.97 -0.90 31.39
N GLY A 19 19.34 0.07 32.24
CA GLY A 19 20.09 1.26 31.82
C GLY A 19 21.36 0.96 31.02
N TRP A 20 22.12 -0.07 31.40
CA TRP A 20 23.32 -0.49 30.66
C TRP A 20 23.00 -1.06 29.27
N LYS A 21 21.89 -1.79 29.11
CA LYS A 21 21.42 -2.29 27.80
C LYS A 21 21.01 -1.14 26.89
N ILE A 22 20.33 -0.13 27.45
CA ILE A 22 20.01 1.12 26.74
C ILE A 22 21.30 1.78 26.27
N GLN A 23 22.31 1.92 27.14
CA GLN A 23 23.58 2.54 26.77
C GLN A 23 24.29 1.80 25.64
N GLN A 24 24.35 0.46 25.66
CA GLN A 24 24.93 -0.33 24.58
C GLN A 24 24.16 -0.16 23.26
N ARG A 25 22.82 -0.16 23.30
CA ARG A 25 22.00 0.13 22.12
C ARG A 25 22.28 1.53 21.57
N THR A 26 22.39 2.54 22.44
CA THR A 26 22.73 3.91 22.05
C THR A 26 24.10 3.99 21.40
N ARG A 27 25.11 3.27 21.91
CA ARG A 27 26.44 3.21 21.29
C ARG A 27 26.39 2.61 19.89
N ARG A 28 25.66 1.50 19.71
CA ARG A 28 25.45 0.86 18.40
C ARG A 28 24.73 1.80 17.42
N LEU A 29 23.65 2.44 17.84
CA LEU A 29 22.92 3.39 16.98
C LEU A 29 23.80 4.59 16.58
N LYS A 30 24.68 5.06 17.48
CA LYS A 30 25.67 6.11 17.16
C LYS A 30 26.71 5.64 16.15
N SER A 31 27.22 4.40 16.26
CA SER A 31 28.16 3.86 15.28
C SER A 31 27.52 3.63 13.91
N GLU A 32 26.26 3.19 13.88
CA GLU A 32 25.50 2.95 12.65
C GLU A 32 24.93 4.24 12.02
N ALA A 33 24.94 5.37 12.73
CA ALA A 33 24.32 6.62 12.28
C ALA A 33 24.85 7.12 10.93
N ARG A 34 26.15 6.91 10.64
CA ARG A 34 26.74 7.27 9.34
C ARG A 34 26.17 6.44 8.20
N ILE A 35 26.01 5.13 8.41
CA ILE A 35 25.47 4.19 7.42
C ILE A 35 24.01 4.55 7.13
N LEU A 36 23.21 4.77 8.18
CA LEU A 36 21.81 5.20 8.06
C LEU A 36 21.66 6.51 7.26
N LYS A 37 22.57 7.46 7.45
CA LYS A 37 22.55 8.72 6.69
C LYS A 37 22.82 8.49 5.20
N VAL A 38 23.82 7.68 4.87
CA VAL A 38 24.13 7.31 3.48
C VAL A 38 22.94 6.59 2.84
N GLU A 39 22.32 5.63 3.55
CA GLU A 39 21.11 4.94 3.07
C GLU A 39 19.95 5.90 2.78
N GLN A 40 19.75 6.90 3.65
CA GLN A 40 18.71 7.91 3.46
C GLN A 40 18.99 8.80 2.24
N GLU A 41 20.25 9.15 1.99
CA GLU A 41 20.68 9.89 0.80
C GLU A 41 20.43 9.08 -0.49
N ILE A 42 20.75 7.79 -0.48
CA ILE A 42 20.46 6.85 -1.58
C ILE A 42 18.95 6.81 -1.86
N ARG A 43 18.12 6.64 -0.82
CA ARG A 43 16.65 6.61 -0.94
C ARG A 43 16.11 7.92 -1.54
N ASN A 44 16.61 9.06 -1.08
CA ASN A 44 16.21 10.37 -1.59
C ASN A 44 16.62 10.57 -3.05
N ALA A 45 17.77 10.04 -3.46
CA ALA A 45 18.22 10.09 -4.86
C ALA A 45 17.33 9.23 -5.77
N GLN A 46 16.92 8.04 -5.31
CA GLN A 46 15.97 7.15 -6.02
C GLN A 46 14.61 7.82 -6.21
N LEU A 47 14.06 8.47 -5.17
CA LEU A 47 12.82 9.24 -5.28
C LEU A 47 12.88 10.36 -6.33
N ARG A 48 14.07 10.89 -6.61
CA ARG A 48 14.30 11.94 -7.62
C ARG A 48 14.64 11.39 -9.01
N GLY A 49 14.56 10.07 -9.21
CA GLY A 49 14.80 9.44 -10.51
C GLY A 49 16.24 9.55 -11.01
N ARG A 50 17.22 9.82 -10.13
CA ARG A 50 18.63 9.85 -10.52
C ARG A 50 19.16 8.42 -10.64
N PRO A 51 19.89 8.07 -11.72
CA PRO A 51 20.49 6.75 -11.85
C PRO A 51 21.53 6.53 -10.76
N HIS A 52 21.44 5.40 -10.06
CA HIS A 52 22.41 5.00 -9.04
C HIS A 52 23.31 3.88 -9.59
N PRO A 53 24.64 3.94 -9.41
CA PRO A 53 25.56 2.93 -9.93
C PRO A 53 25.47 1.51 -9.30
N GLU A 54 24.63 1.27 -8.29
CA GLU A 54 24.51 -0.04 -7.62
C GLU A 54 23.04 -0.47 -7.46
N ALA A 55 22.80 -1.79 -7.50
CA ALA A 55 21.49 -2.45 -7.53
C ALA A 55 20.84 -2.60 -6.13
N PRO A 56 19.65 -3.22 -6.05
CA PRO A 56 18.38 -2.64 -5.57
C PRO A 56 18.32 -2.28 -4.07
N ALA A 57 17.36 -1.41 -3.73
CA ALA A 57 17.12 -0.88 -2.39
C ALA A 57 16.74 -1.97 -1.37
N LEU A 58 17.60 -2.16 -0.37
CA LEU A 58 17.29 -2.93 0.82
C LEU A 58 16.16 -2.25 1.62
N ILE A 59 15.09 -3.00 1.93
CA ILE A 59 13.97 -2.53 2.74
C ILE A 59 14.33 -2.66 4.22
N GLY A 60 15.23 -1.78 4.69
CA GLY A 60 15.54 -1.54 6.10
C GLY A 60 16.34 -2.64 6.82
N HIS A 61 17.24 -2.23 7.71
CA HIS A 61 17.97 -3.13 8.60
C HIS A 61 17.28 -3.24 9.97
N ILE A 62 16.91 -4.46 10.36
CA ILE A 62 16.56 -4.76 11.76
C ILE A 62 17.86 -5.03 12.52
N GLY A 63 18.41 -3.97 13.14
CA GLY A 63 19.62 -4.08 13.95
C GLY A 63 19.40 -4.78 15.29
N ARG A 64 20.28 -5.72 15.66
CA ARG A 64 20.26 -6.43 16.94
C ARG A 64 21.46 -5.97 17.78
N THR A 65 21.22 -5.48 18.99
CA THR A 65 22.30 -5.12 19.95
C THR A 65 22.76 -6.33 20.77
N PHE A 66 21.85 -7.28 20.97
CA PHE A 66 22.04 -8.48 21.80
C PHE A 66 21.67 -9.71 20.96
N SER A 67 22.52 -10.03 19.99
CA SER A 67 22.39 -11.24 19.15
C SER A 67 23.45 -12.27 19.45
N ASP A 68 24.56 -11.85 20.04
CA ASP A 68 25.65 -12.75 20.36
C ASP A 68 25.33 -13.57 21.60
N ALA A 69 25.04 -14.84 21.35
CA ALA A 69 25.45 -15.92 22.23
C ALA A 69 26.99 -16.10 22.16
N GLN A 70 27.77 -15.00 22.16
CA GLN A 70 29.13 -15.09 22.65
C GLN A 70 28.99 -15.37 24.12
N GLY A 71 28.95 -16.66 24.44
CA GLY A 71 29.19 -17.13 25.77
C GLY A 71 30.51 -16.51 26.19
N HIS A 72 30.43 -15.53 27.09
CA HIS A 72 31.38 -15.54 28.17
C HIS A 72 31.23 -16.93 28.79
N ARG A 73 32.11 -17.85 28.38
CA ARG A 73 32.42 -19.05 29.16
C ARG A 73 33.01 -18.51 30.43
N ASP A 74 32.13 -18.18 31.36
CA ASP A 74 32.52 -17.97 32.74
C ASP A 74 33.12 -19.31 33.17
N ALA A 75 34.39 -19.32 33.56
CA ALA A 75 35.11 -20.57 33.90
C ALA A 75 34.47 -21.31 35.10
N PHE A 76 33.48 -20.68 35.74
CA PHE A 76 32.69 -21.19 36.86
C PHE A 76 31.18 -21.33 36.54
N GLY A 77 30.74 -21.04 35.31
CA GLY A 77 29.33 -21.08 34.92
C GLY A 77 28.90 -22.46 34.40
N GLY A 78 28.10 -23.19 35.17
CA GLY A 78 27.50 -24.46 34.74
C GLY A 78 26.77 -24.35 33.40
N LYS A 79 26.73 -25.47 32.65
CA LYS A 79 26.03 -25.60 31.36
C LYS A 79 24.57 -25.15 31.51
N LYS A 80 24.22 -23.95 31.04
CA LYS A 80 22.82 -23.55 30.90
C LYS A 80 22.23 -24.32 29.72
N GLU A 81 21.41 -25.32 30.01
CA GLU A 81 20.58 -25.98 29.02
C GLU A 81 19.71 -24.92 28.31
N LYS A 82 19.81 -24.86 26.99
CA LYS A 82 18.92 -24.03 26.18
C LYS A 82 17.55 -24.69 26.17
N GLN A 83 16.69 -24.33 27.10
CA GLN A 83 15.27 -24.65 26.99
C GLN A 83 14.70 -23.83 25.83
N ASN A 84 14.32 -24.51 24.76
CA ASN A 84 13.55 -23.91 23.68
C ASN A 84 12.15 -23.61 24.23
N LEU A 85 11.92 -22.36 24.66
CA LEU A 85 10.59 -21.88 25.00
C LEU A 85 9.74 -21.89 23.72
N MET A 86 8.94 -22.95 23.53
CA MET A 86 7.97 -23.03 22.43
C MET A 86 6.81 -22.04 22.61
N VAL A 87 6.53 -21.64 23.85
CA VAL A 87 5.49 -20.68 24.21
C VAL A 87 6.06 -19.69 25.23
N LEU A 88 5.94 -18.40 24.93
CA LEU A 88 6.35 -17.33 25.85
C LEU A 88 5.28 -17.16 26.93
N ASP A 89 5.63 -17.48 28.18
CA ASP A 89 4.74 -17.33 29.33
C ASP A 89 4.90 -15.93 29.95
N GLU A 90 3.78 -15.24 30.15
CA GLU A 90 3.68 -13.94 30.82
C GLU A 90 4.18 -13.97 32.26
N LYS A 91 3.99 -15.10 32.94
CA LYS A 91 4.32 -15.25 34.36
C LYS A 91 5.78 -15.62 34.59
N HIS A 92 6.53 -15.95 33.54
CA HIS A 92 7.93 -16.31 33.66
C HIS A 92 8.76 -15.11 34.17
N GLU A 93 9.69 -15.34 35.10
CA GLU A 93 10.48 -14.29 35.76
C GLU A 93 11.18 -13.35 34.76
N LEU A 94 11.69 -13.91 33.65
CA LEU A 94 12.29 -13.16 32.54
C LEU A 94 11.38 -12.09 31.93
N PHE A 95 10.06 -12.28 32.00
CA PHE A 95 9.04 -11.39 31.40
C PHE A 95 8.17 -10.70 32.45
N ALA A 96 8.38 -10.94 33.75
CA ALA A 96 7.57 -10.38 34.83
C ALA A 96 7.50 -8.83 34.83
N GLN A 97 8.53 -8.16 34.31
CA GLN A 97 8.57 -6.70 34.18
C GLN A 97 8.34 -6.20 32.73
N SER A 98 8.04 -7.10 31.80
CA SER A 98 7.79 -6.77 30.39
C SER A 98 6.33 -6.34 30.18
N ASN A 99 6.13 -5.43 29.23
CA ASN A 99 4.80 -5.18 28.68
C ASN A 99 4.53 -6.18 27.55
N TRP A 100 3.28 -6.42 27.19
CA TRP A 100 2.92 -7.38 26.15
C TRP A 100 2.22 -6.70 24.99
N LEU A 101 2.68 -7.01 23.78
CA LEU A 101 2.03 -6.62 22.52
C LEU A 101 1.18 -7.80 22.05
N TYR A 102 -0.11 -7.57 21.90
CA TYR A 102 -1.06 -8.54 21.38
C TYR A 102 -1.39 -8.17 19.93
N ASP A 103 -1.03 -9.05 19.01
CA ASP A 103 -1.38 -8.96 17.60
C ASP A 103 -2.74 -9.62 17.39
N THR A 104 -3.75 -8.79 17.14
CA THR A 104 -5.12 -9.23 16.89
C THR A 104 -5.26 -9.69 15.44
N PRO A 105 -6.04 -10.74 15.16
CA PRO A 105 -6.34 -11.13 13.79
C PRO A 105 -6.83 -9.93 12.97
N GLY A 106 -6.24 -9.73 11.79
CA GLY A 106 -6.60 -8.59 10.96
C GLY A 106 -8.04 -8.70 10.45
N VAL A 107 -8.74 -7.55 10.46
CA VAL A 107 -10.12 -7.44 10.00
C VAL A 107 -10.12 -7.09 8.51
N ILE A 108 -10.95 -7.79 7.73
CA ILE A 108 -11.19 -7.46 6.33
C ILE A 108 -12.30 -6.40 6.28
N HIS A 109 -12.04 -5.27 5.63
CA HIS A 109 -13.04 -4.24 5.43
C HIS A 109 -13.92 -4.58 4.22
N PRO A 110 -15.26 -4.54 4.31
CA PRO A 110 -16.15 -4.92 3.21
C PRO A 110 -15.95 -4.06 1.96
N ASP A 111 -15.61 -2.77 2.14
CA ASP A 111 -15.40 -1.83 1.01
C ASP A 111 -14.03 -1.99 0.33
N GLN A 112 -13.16 -2.88 0.79
CA GLN A 112 -11.86 -3.11 0.16
C GLN A 112 -11.98 -4.13 -0.98
N ILE A 113 -11.75 -3.65 -2.20
CA ILE A 113 -11.73 -4.50 -3.41
C ILE A 113 -10.61 -5.54 -3.40
N LEU A 114 -9.56 -5.32 -2.61
CA LEU A 114 -8.39 -6.22 -2.57
C LEU A 114 -8.79 -7.67 -2.32
N SER A 115 -9.78 -7.91 -1.46
CA SER A 115 -10.27 -9.25 -1.15
C SER A 115 -10.85 -10.01 -2.37
N LEU A 116 -11.29 -9.28 -3.40
CA LEU A 116 -11.84 -9.81 -4.64
C LEU A 116 -10.75 -10.14 -5.68
N LEU A 117 -9.53 -9.66 -5.47
CA LEU A 117 -8.43 -9.76 -6.44
C LEU A 117 -7.57 -11.01 -6.21
N SER A 118 -7.07 -11.57 -7.31
CA SER A 118 -6.03 -12.61 -7.30
C SER A 118 -4.68 -12.02 -6.90
N THR A 119 -3.71 -12.88 -6.55
CA THR A 119 -2.36 -12.42 -6.20
C THR A 119 -1.71 -11.61 -7.31
N GLU A 120 -1.91 -12.00 -8.58
CA GLU A 120 -1.36 -11.29 -9.74
C GLU A 120 -2.03 -9.92 -9.91
N GLU A 121 -3.36 -9.87 -9.79
CA GLU A 121 -4.15 -8.63 -9.85
C GLU A 121 -3.76 -7.66 -8.71
N LEU A 122 -3.46 -8.19 -7.51
CA LEU A 122 -2.96 -7.41 -6.37
C LEU A 122 -1.59 -6.80 -6.66
N LEU A 123 -0.68 -7.55 -7.30
CA LEU A 123 0.64 -7.05 -7.67
C LEU A 123 0.57 -5.95 -8.74
N ALA A 124 -0.45 -5.97 -9.59
CA ALA A 124 -0.74 -4.90 -10.54
C ALA A 124 -1.39 -3.68 -9.86
N THR A 125 -2.35 -3.91 -8.96
CA THR A 125 -3.14 -2.85 -8.32
C THR A 125 -2.36 -2.08 -7.26
N ILE A 126 -1.54 -2.77 -6.45
CA ILE A 126 -0.79 -2.14 -5.36
C ILE A 126 0.46 -1.46 -5.93
N PRO A 127 0.61 -0.13 -5.76
CA PRO A 127 1.77 0.60 -6.26
C PRO A 127 3.04 0.15 -5.53
N LYS A 128 4.03 -0.34 -6.27
CA LYS A 128 5.37 -0.70 -5.76
C LYS A 128 6.39 0.43 -5.89
N GLN A 129 6.06 1.43 -6.71
CA GLN A 129 6.88 2.60 -7.00
C GLN A 129 6.09 3.86 -6.63
N VAL A 130 6.77 5.01 -6.65
CA VAL A 130 6.13 6.31 -6.45
C VAL A 130 5.04 6.51 -7.50
N ILE A 131 3.81 6.80 -7.05
CA ILE A 131 2.68 7.06 -7.93
C ILE A 131 2.96 8.33 -8.75
N ARG A 132 2.88 8.19 -10.08
CA ARG A 132 2.98 9.32 -11.01
C ARG A 132 1.58 9.82 -11.34
N PRO A 133 1.23 11.08 -11.03
CA PRO A 133 -0.07 11.61 -11.37
C PRO A 133 -0.27 11.69 -12.89
N GLN A 134 -1.40 11.20 -13.37
CA GLN A 134 -1.78 11.30 -14.79
C GLN A 134 -2.99 12.23 -14.93
N THR A 135 -2.88 13.24 -15.78
CA THR A 135 -3.90 14.30 -15.88
C THR A 135 -4.59 14.27 -17.23
N TYR A 136 -5.92 14.19 -17.22
CA TYR A 136 -6.76 14.21 -18.41
C TYR A 136 -7.75 15.37 -18.38
N PHE A 137 -8.00 15.97 -19.53
CA PHE A 137 -9.06 16.97 -19.70
C PHE A 137 -10.27 16.28 -20.33
N LEU A 138 -11.36 16.16 -19.58
CA LEU A 138 -12.57 15.49 -20.03
C LEU A 138 -13.68 16.51 -20.28
N HIS A 139 -14.31 16.40 -21.45
CA HIS A 139 -15.55 17.10 -21.77
C HIS A 139 -16.75 16.30 -21.24
N LYS A 140 -17.91 16.93 -21.15
CA LYS A 140 -19.15 16.21 -20.81
C LYS A 140 -19.40 15.05 -21.78
N GLY A 141 -19.91 13.93 -21.27
CA GLY A 141 -20.16 12.73 -22.07
C GLY A 141 -18.91 11.90 -22.37
N TYR A 142 -17.84 12.09 -21.60
CA TYR A 142 -16.67 11.20 -21.59
C TYR A 142 -16.58 10.41 -20.29
N THR A 143 -16.06 9.21 -20.41
CA THR A 143 -15.87 8.25 -19.33
C THR A 143 -14.41 7.89 -19.20
N LEU A 144 -13.97 7.77 -17.97
CA LEU A 144 -12.63 7.36 -17.56
C LEU A 144 -12.69 5.99 -16.91
N PHE A 145 -11.86 5.06 -17.38
CA PHE A 145 -11.63 3.76 -16.77
C PHE A 145 -10.23 3.68 -16.16
N ILE A 146 -10.12 3.05 -14.98
CA ILE A 146 -8.86 2.75 -14.31
C ILE A 146 -8.75 1.22 -14.24
N GLY A 147 -8.08 0.65 -15.24
CA GLY A 147 -8.23 -0.76 -15.56
C GLY A 147 -9.70 -1.19 -15.61
N GLY A 148 -9.99 -2.46 -15.36
CA GLY A 148 -11.37 -2.97 -15.20
C GLY A 148 -11.94 -2.80 -13.80
N LEU A 149 -11.28 -2.01 -12.95
CA LEU A 149 -11.58 -1.87 -11.52
C LEU A 149 -12.47 -0.69 -11.19
N ALA A 150 -12.41 0.39 -11.97
CA ALA A 150 -13.21 1.58 -11.72
C ALA A 150 -13.60 2.29 -13.01
N ARG A 151 -14.76 2.93 -12.97
CA ARG A 151 -15.32 3.77 -14.02
C ARG A 151 -15.80 5.07 -13.40
N ILE A 152 -15.46 6.20 -14.03
CA ILE A 152 -15.93 7.53 -13.65
C ILE A 152 -16.51 8.17 -14.90
N ASP A 153 -17.80 8.49 -14.84
CA ASP A 153 -18.53 9.14 -15.93
C ASP A 153 -18.61 10.64 -15.67
N HIS A 154 -18.15 11.46 -16.62
CA HIS A 154 -18.30 12.91 -16.55
C HIS A 154 -19.64 13.31 -17.16
N ILE A 155 -20.66 13.42 -16.29
CA ILE A 155 -22.06 13.57 -16.66
C ILE A 155 -22.33 14.97 -17.22
N ASP A 156 -22.11 16.00 -16.40
CA ASP A 156 -22.43 17.37 -16.78
C ASP A 156 -21.37 18.34 -16.26
N CYS A 157 -21.00 19.27 -17.12
CA CYS A 157 -20.27 20.48 -16.83
C CYS A 157 -20.21 21.32 -18.11
N SER A 158 -20.38 22.63 -17.98
CA SER A 158 -20.31 23.56 -19.13
C SER A 158 -18.89 23.68 -19.70
N TYR A 159 -17.87 23.34 -18.93
CA TYR A 159 -16.46 23.47 -19.29
C TYR A 159 -15.74 22.13 -19.17
N PRO A 160 -14.64 21.89 -19.92
CA PRO A 160 -13.81 20.72 -19.70
C PRO A 160 -13.21 20.74 -18.29
N CYS A 161 -13.32 19.61 -17.60
CA CYS A 161 -12.80 19.39 -16.26
C CYS A 161 -11.50 18.61 -16.32
N ARG A 162 -10.59 18.91 -15.39
CA ARG A 162 -9.32 18.19 -15.27
C ARG A 162 -9.47 17.08 -14.24
N PHE A 163 -9.16 15.87 -14.64
CA PHE A 163 -9.11 14.68 -13.79
C PHE A 163 -7.66 14.26 -13.61
N THR A 164 -7.14 14.39 -12.40
CA THR A 164 -5.77 13.98 -12.04
C THR A 164 -5.84 12.68 -11.27
N ILE A 165 -5.33 11.61 -11.87
CA ILE A 165 -5.48 10.24 -11.40
C ILE A 165 -4.18 9.80 -10.74
N PHE A 166 -4.33 9.16 -9.58
CA PHE A 166 -3.25 8.63 -8.80
C PHE A 166 -3.50 7.14 -8.59
N CYS A 167 -2.84 6.31 -9.38
CA CYS A 167 -2.98 4.86 -9.34
C CYS A 167 -1.63 4.17 -9.57
N SER A 168 -1.60 2.85 -9.43
CA SER A 168 -0.43 2.05 -9.84
C SER A 168 -0.15 2.23 -11.34
N GLU A 169 1.14 2.28 -11.72
CA GLU A 169 1.58 2.42 -13.11
C GLU A 169 1.15 1.21 -13.98
N ASN A 170 0.89 0.07 -13.35
CA ASN A 170 0.42 -1.13 -14.04
C ASN A 170 -1.10 -1.12 -14.32
N LEU A 171 -1.83 -0.12 -13.84
CA LEU A 171 -3.25 0.05 -14.14
C LEU A 171 -3.41 1.05 -15.30
N PRO A 172 -3.75 0.59 -16.50
CA PRO A 172 -3.93 1.47 -17.66
C PRO A 172 -5.14 2.37 -17.47
N ILE A 173 -5.04 3.58 -18.00
CA ILE A 173 -6.12 4.55 -18.03
C ILE A 173 -6.73 4.58 -19.43
N THR A 174 -8.02 4.31 -19.53
CA THR A 174 -8.75 4.30 -20.81
C THR A 174 -9.84 5.36 -20.78
N VAL A 175 -9.81 6.27 -21.75
CA VAL A 175 -10.83 7.31 -21.92
C VAL A 175 -11.66 6.97 -23.14
N THR A 176 -12.97 6.94 -22.99
CA THR A 176 -13.93 6.70 -24.08
C THR A 176 -15.11 7.64 -23.93
N LYS A 177 -15.97 7.71 -24.95
CA LYS A 177 -17.25 8.39 -24.81
C LYS A 177 -18.19 7.59 -23.92
N THR A 178 -19.03 8.26 -23.16
CA THR A 178 -19.98 7.61 -22.24
C THR A 178 -21.00 6.74 -22.98
N GLU A 179 -21.35 7.09 -24.21
CA GLU A 179 -22.23 6.28 -25.08
C GLU A 179 -21.64 4.90 -25.40
N ASP A 180 -20.33 4.83 -25.60
CA ASP A 180 -19.62 3.58 -25.97
C ASP A 180 -19.05 2.86 -24.73
N ALA A 181 -19.22 3.42 -23.53
CA ALA A 181 -18.49 2.97 -22.34
C ALA A 181 -18.87 1.54 -21.91
N ASP A 182 -20.13 1.15 -22.04
CA ASP A 182 -20.59 -0.20 -21.73
C ASP A 182 -20.02 -1.22 -22.73
N GLU A 183 -20.08 -0.90 -24.03
CA GLU A 183 -19.55 -1.76 -25.09
C GLU A 183 -18.02 -1.94 -24.99
N VAL A 184 -17.31 -0.85 -24.70
CA VAL A 184 -15.86 -0.87 -24.49
C VAL A 184 -15.50 -1.70 -23.27
N TYR A 185 -16.25 -1.58 -22.18
CA TYR A 185 -16.01 -2.39 -21.00
C TYR A 185 -16.19 -3.88 -21.32
N ASP A 186 -17.33 -4.27 -21.89
CA ASP A 186 -17.64 -5.68 -22.15
C ASP A 186 -16.69 -6.33 -23.18
N LYS A 187 -16.26 -5.57 -24.19
CA LYS A 187 -15.38 -6.09 -25.25
C LYS A 187 -13.93 -6.26 -24.79
N PHE A 188 -13.44 -5.36 -23.95
CA PHE A 188 -12.02 -5.28 -23.61
C PHE A 188 -11.71 -5.71 -22.17
N LEU A 189 -12.72 -6.06 -21.37
CA LEU A 189 -12.49 -6.64 -20.04
C LEU A 189 -11.64 -7.91 -20.14
N GLY A 190 -10.58 -7.99 -19.32
CA GLY A 190 -9.64 -9.11 -19.35
C GLY A 190 -8.57 -9.04 -20.43
N THR A 191 -8.54 -7.98 -21.23
CA THR A 191 -7.43 -7.67 -22.14
C THR A 191 -6.42 -6.74 -21.48
N GLU A 192 -5.25 -6.57 -22.12
CA GLU A 192 -4.21 -5.64 -21.66
C GLU A 192 -4.70 -4.19 -21.49
N LEU A 193 -5.76 -3.79 -22.21
CA LEU A 193 -6.34 -2.45 -22.13
C LEU A 193 -6.98 -2.14 -20.77
N PHE A 194 -7.47 -3.18 -20.09
CA PHE A 194 -8.10 -3.05 -18.77
C PHE A 194 -7.26 -3.67 -17.65
N ALA A 195 -6.20 -4.42 -18.01
CA ALA A 195 -5.27 -5.14 -17.13
C ALA A 195 -5.93 -6.09 -16.12
N VAL A 196 -6.76 -5.61 -15.21
CA VAL A 196 -7.49 -6.36 -14.19
C VAL A 196 -8.99 -6.36 -14.53
N PRO A 197 -9.71 -7.50 -14.46
CA PRO A 197 -9.28 -8.82 -13.97
C PRO A 197 -8.33 -9.56 -14.93
N MET A 198 -7.41 -10.34 -14.35
CA MET A 198 -6.41 -11.17 -15.05
C MET A 198 -6.73 -12.67 -14.84
N GLY A 199 -6.55 -13.50 -15.87
CA GLY A 199 -6.72 -14.96 -15.74
C GLY A 199 -7.77 -15.57 -16.66
N GLY A 200 -8.12 -14.90 -17.75
CA GLY A 200 -8.91 -15.47 -18.85
C GLY A 200 -10.39 -15.73 -18.54
N PRO A 201 -11.07 -16.55 -19.37
CA PRO A 201 -12.53 -16.68 -19.36
C PRO A 201 -13.10 -17.22 -18.03
N GLU A 202 -12.37 -18.09 -17.34
CA GLU A 202 -12.83 -18.63 -16.04
C GLU A 202 -12.83 -17.57 -14.94
N ARG A 203 -11.84 -16.67 -14.95
CA ARG A 203 -11.80 -15.54 -14.02
C ARG A 203 -12.95 -14.57 -14.26
N LEU A 204 -13.22 -14.27 -15.53
CA LEU A 204 -14.29 -13.37 -15.96
C LEU A 204 -15.68 -13.84 -15.51
N LYS A 205 -15.94 -15.16 -15.53
CA LYS A 205 -17.20 -15.72 -15.00
C LYS A 205 -17.44 -15.42 -13.51
N ASN A 206 -16.37 -15.33 -12.74
CA ASN A 206 -16.42 -15.04 -11.30
C ASN A 206 -16.21 -13.55 -10.98
N TRP A 207 -16.13 -12.69 -12.00
CA TRP A 207 -15.95 -11.25 -11.81
C TRP A 207 -17.30 -10.60 -11.47
N PRO A 208 -17.44 -9.89 -10.34
CA PRO A 208 -18.72 -9.30 -9.94
C PRO A 208 -19.15 -8.10 -10.80
N GLY A 209 -18.29 -7.63 -11.71
CA GLY A 209 -18.52 -6.45 -12.53
C GLY A 209 -18.46 -5.14 -11.73
N LEU A 210 -18.57 -4.03 -12.45
CA LEU A 210 -18.69 -2.71 -11.83
C LEU A 210 -20.13 -2.47 -11.39
N LYS A 211 -20.30 -1.97 -10.17
CA LYS A 211 -21.59 -1.53 -9.66
C LYS A 211 -21.61 -0.01 -9.60
N LYS A 212 -22.66 0.58 -10.15
CA LYS A 212 -22.90 2.02 -10.01
C LYS A 212 -23.17 2.34 -8.55
N LYS A 213 -22.48 3.36 -8.03
CA LYS A 213 -22.83 3.96 -6.74
C LYS A 213 -24.00 4.93 -6.99
N GLU A 214 -25.05 4.83 -6.18
CA GLU A 214 -26.35 5.46 -6.47
C GLU A 214 -26.31 7.01 -6.51
N ASP A 215 -25.34 7.63 -5.83
CA ASP A 215 -25.25 9.08 -5.71
C ASP A 215 -24.39 9.71 -6.82
N ILE A 216 -24.94 10.75 -7.46
CA ILE A 216 -24.17 11.67 -8.30
C ILE A 216 -23.29 12.53 -7.37
N MET A 217 -22.00 12.61 -7.68
CA MET A 217 -21.07 13.47 -6.94
C MET A 217 -20.96 14.82 -7.65
N GLU A 218 -21.37 15.88 -6.96
CA GLU A 218 -21.28 17.25 -7.45
C GLU A 218 -20.10 17.98 -6.79
N PHE A 219 -19.28 18.66 -7.59
CA PHE A 219 -18.13 19.41 -7.10
C PHE A 219 -18.21 20.87 -7.54
N PRO A 220 -18.30 21.84 -6.63
CA PRO A 220 -18.28 23.25 -7.00
C PRO A 220 -16.90 23.62 -7.56
N GLY A 221 -16.89 24.26 -8.72
CA GLY A 221 -15.67 24.69 -9.37
C GLY A 221 -14.95 25.80 -8.60
N GLU A 222 -13.73 25.52 -8.14
CA GLU A 222 -12.88 26.45 -7.39
C GLU A 222 -11.83 27.16 -8.28
N GLY A 223 -11.70 26.73 -9.55
CA GLY A 223 -10.75 27.27 -10.51
C GLY A 223 -9.45 26.45 -10.63
N PRO A 224 -8.56 26.81 -11.58
CA PRO A 224 -7.48 25.93 -12.03
C PRO A 224 -6.34 25.71 -11.01
N LYS A 225 -6.35 26.45 -9.90
CA LYS A 225 -5.32 26.38 -8.85
C LYS A 225 -5.71 25.45 -7.69
N TRP A 226 -6.98 25.08 -7.58
CA TRP A 226 -7.52 24.35 -6.44
C TRP A 226 -8.24 23.08 -6.90
N CYS A 227 -8.12 22.01 -6.10
CA CYS A 227 -8.93 20.82 -6.27
C CYS A 227 -10.35 21.12 -5.79
N CYS A 228 -11.35 20.73 -6.58
CA CYS A 228 -12.77 20.85 -6.23
C CYS A 228 -13.21 19.68 -5.34
N GLY A 229 -12.60 18.51 -5.51
CA GLY A 229 -12.74 17.35 -4.63
C GLY A 229 -12.02 16.12 -5.16
N ASP A 230 -11.85 15.13 -4.28
CA ASP A 230 -11.19 13.87 -4.61
C ASP A 230 -12.19 12.71 -4.58
N ILE A 231 -12.24 11.96 -5.68
CA ILE A 231 -12.98 10.70 -5.79
C ILE A 231 -12.04 9.58 -5.35
N VAL A 232 -12.26 9.05 -4.15
CA VAL A 232 -11.43 7.98 -3.58
C VAL A 232 -12.00 6.61 -3.96
N LEU A 233 -11.18 5.82 -4.65
CA LEU A 233 -11.50 4.45 -5.05
C LEU A 233 -10.70 3.50 -4.16
N SER A 234 -11.36 2.97 -3.12
CA SER A 234 -10.74 2.18 -2.05
C SER A 234 -9.75 1.14 -2.58
N SER A 235 -8.48 1.30 -2.20
CA SER A 235 -7.37 0.41 -2.54
C SER A 235 -6.97 0.33 -4.03
N VAL A 236 -7.58 1.11 -4.91
CA VAL A 236 -7.27 1.16 -6.35
C VAL A 236 -6.56 2.47 -6.71
N ALA A 237 -7.22 3.59 -6.43
CA ALA A 237 -6.78 4.90 -6.90
C ALA A 237 -7.47 6.03 -6.12
N TRP A 238 -7.03 7.26 -6.35
CA TRP A 238 -7.87 8.43 -6.14
C TRP A 238 -7.79 9.36 -7.35
N VAL A 239 -8.88 10.07 -7.63
CA VAL A 239 -8.98 10.98 -8.77
C VAL A 239 -9.36 12.35 -8.26
N SER A 240 -8.46 13.30 -8.45
CA SER A 240 -8.63 14.69 -8.08
C SER A 240 -9.28 15.46 -9.21
N VAL A 241 -10.41 16.11 -8.94
CA VAL A 241 -11.20 16.85 -9.92
C VAL A 241 -10.91 18.34 -9.77
N THR A 242 -10.55 18.99 -10.87
CA THR A 242 -10.37 20.45 -10.94
C THR A 242 -11.24 21.01 -12.06
N ALA A 243 -12.15 21.90 -11.70
CA ALA A 243 -13.07 22.57 -12.61
C ALA A 243 -12.86 24.09 -12.59
N LYS A 244 -13.42 24.78 -13.59
CA LYS A 244 -13.33 26.25 -13.69
C LYS A 244 -14.12 26.90 -12.55
N LYS A 245 -13.68 28.06 -12.07
CA LYS A 245 -14.38 28.74 -10.98
C LYS A 245 -15.84 29.02 -11.37
N GLY A 246 -16.79 28.58 -10.53
CA GLY A 246 -18.23 28.77 -10.73
C GLY A 246 -18.90 27.81 -11.72
N SER A 247 -18.22 26.76 -12.20
CA SER A 247 -18.90 25.63 -12.84
C SER A 247 -19.41 24.65 -11.78
N LEU A 248 -20.52 23.99 -12.06
CA LEU A 248 -20.99 22.79 -11.39
C LEU A 248 -20.77 21.59 -12.34
#